data_AF-A0A3P1SKN6-F1
#
_entry.id   AF-A0A3P1SKN6-F1
#
_cell.length_a   1.000
_cell.length_b   1.000
_cell.length_c   1.000
_cell.angle_alpha   90.00
_cell.angle_beta   90.00
_cell.angle_gamma   90.00
#
_symmetry.space_group_name_H-M   'P 1'
#
loop_
_entity.id
_entity.type
_entity.pdbx_description
1 polymer ?
#
loop_
_entity_poly.entity_id
_entity_poly.type
_entity_poly.pdbx_seq_one_letter_code
_entity_poly.pdbx_strand_id
1 'polypeptide(L)' 'MIRLIKDIIFGFRFRRAVRKADRFHHITHRKYMVLVINKKLVVLSKQEVGKFVENGVFKKGTAVGDIETKALYITM' A
#
# COMPACT_ATOMS: atom_id res chain seq x y z
N MET A 1 25.83 -9.75 -3.44
CA MET A 1 25.88 -8.58 -2.52
C MET A 1 24.88 -7.47 -2.85
N ILE A 2 24.81 -6.98 -4.11
CA ILE A 2 23.90 -5.87 -4.48
C ILE A 2 22.42 -6.17 -4.19
N ARG A 3 21.97 -7.42 -4.36
CA ARG A 3 20.61 -7.87 -4.02
C ARG A 3 20.31 -7.74 -2.51
N LEU A 4 21.18 -8.30 -1.67
CA LEU A 4 21.08 -8.21 -0.20
C LEU A 4 20.93 -6.77 0.30
N ILE A 5 21.71 -5.83 -0.23
CA ILE A 5 21.63 -4.42 0.17
C ILE A 5 20.26 -3.83 -0.23
N LYS A 6 19.76 -4.13 -1.43
CA LYS A 6 18.44 -3.68 -1.89
C LYS A 6 17.32 -4.27 -1.04
N ASP A 7 17.43 -5.53 -0.66
CA ASP A 7 16.44 -6.23 0.17
C ASP A 7 16.39 -5.65 1.59
N ILE A 8 17.54 -5.32 2.18
CA ILE A 8 17.62 -4.65 3.49
C ILE A 8 16.96 -3.27 3.43
N ILE A 9 17.27 -2.46 2.41
CA ILE A 9 16.68 -1.14 2.21
C ILE A 9 15.16 -1.26 2.02
N PHE A 10 14.71 -2.22 1.22
CA PHE A 10 13.29 -2.47 0.98
C PHE A 10 12.58 -2.85 2.29
N GLY A 11 13.14 -3.78 3.07
CA GLY A 11 12.58 -4.21 4.35
C GLY A 11 12.48 -3.06 5.35
N PHE A 12 13.48 -2.15 5.39
CA PHE A 12 13.41 -0.96 6.25
C PHE A 12 12.29 0.00 5.81
N ARG A 13 12.16 0.26 4.50
CA ARG A 13 11.08 1.10 3.96
C ARG A 13 9.71 0.48 4.18
N PHE A 14 9.61 -0.85 4.06
CA PHE A 14 8.39 -1.60 4.32
C PHE A 14 7.95 -1.47 5.78
N ARG A 15 8.86 -1.69 6.73
CA ARG A 15 8.57 -1.47 8.16
C ARG A 15 8.09 -0.05 8.45
N ARG A 16 8.67 0.96 7.81
CA ARG A 16 8.21 2.36 7.93
C ARG A 16 6.80 2.57 7.36
N ALA A 17 6.48 1.92 6.24
CA ALA A 17 5.17 1.99 5.62
C ALA A 17 4.08 1.31 6.48
N VAL A 18 4.37 0.13 7.04
CA VAL A 18 3.48 -0.58 7.97
C VAL A 18 3.16 0.29 9.18
N ARG A 19 4.19 0.80 9.87
CA ARG A 19 3.99 1.72 11.01
C ARG A 19 3.19 2.97 10.66
N LYS A 20 3.30 3.47 9.43
CA LYS A 20 2.52 4.62 8.95
C LYS A 20 1.05 4.23 8.73
N ALA A 21 0.80 3.06 8.15
CA ALA A 21 -0.54 2.52 7.97
C ALA A 21 -1.23 2.31 9.33
N ASP A 22 -0.55 1.69 10.31
CA ASP A 22 -1.11 1.47 11.65
C ASP A 22 -1.44 2.79 12.36
N ARG A 23 -0.56 3.81 12.25
CA ARG A 23 -0.85 5.14 12.80
C ARG A 23 -2.06 5.79 12.14
N PHE A 24 -2.18 5.70 10.81
CA PHE A 24 -3.31 6.27 10.10
C PHE A 24 -4.61 5.54 10.43
N HIS A 25 -4.55 4.23 10.58
CA HIS A 25 -5.66 3.45 11.09
C HIS A 25 -6.05 3.91 12.50
N HIS A 26 -5.09 4.07 13.40
CA HIS A 26 -5.37 4.51 14.78
C HIS A 26 -6.02 5.90 14.84
N ILE A 27 -5.63 6.83 13.98
CA ILE A 27 -6.17 8.21 13.97
C ILE A 27 -7.54 8.29 13.31
N THR A 28 -7.74 7.57 12.20
CA THR A 28 -8.95 7.74 11.36
C THR A 28 -9.96 6.60 11.50
N HIS A 29 -9.58 5.51 12.16
CA HIS A 29 -10.34 4.27 12.26
C HIS A 29 -10.73 3.66 10.91
N ARG A 30 -9.96 3.94 9.85
CA ARG A 30 -10.18 3.40 8.49
C ARG A 30 -9.21 2.28 8.20
N LYS A 31 -9.57 1.44 7.22
CA LYS A 31 -8.66 0.41 6.67
C LYS A 31 -7.63 1.06 5.74
N TYR A 32 -6.35 0.85 6.06
CA TYR A 32 -5.21 1.24 5.24
C TYR A 32 -4.51 0.01 4.69
N MET A 33 -3.90 0.17 3.53
CA MET A 33 -3.14 -0.86 2.86
C MET A 33 -1.81 -0.32 2.34
N VAL A 34 -0.79 -1.17 2.36
CA VAL A 34 0.53 -0.89 1.81
C VAL A 34 0.63 -1.53 0.44
N LEU A 35 0.75 -0.70 -0.59
CA LEU A 35 0.83 -1.10 -1.99
C LEU A 35 2.22 -0.82 -2.55
N VAL A 36 2.63 -1.62 -3.54
CA VAL A 36 3.81 -1.31 -4.36
C VAL A 36 3.33 -0.74 -5.69
N ILE A 37 3.55 0.55 -5.88
CA ILE A 37 3.23 1.27 -7.12
C ILE A 37 4.55 1.77 -7.72
N ASN A 38 4.86 1.38 -8.96
CA ASN A 38 6.09 1.81 -9.65
C ASN A 38 7.37 1.64 -8.79
N LYS A 39 7.51 0.47 -8.14
CA LYS A 39 8.63 0.13 -7.21
C LYS A 39 8.71 0.99 -5.94
N LYS A 40 7.68 1.78 -5.63
CA LYS A 40 7.56 2.58 -4.40
C LYS A 40 6.46 2.00 -3.51
N LEU A 41 6.73 2.00 -2.20
CA LEU A 41 5.74 1.65 -1.17
C LEU A 41 4.85 2.86 -0.91
N VAL A 42 3.55 2.70 -1.13
CA VAL A 42 2.53 3.72 -0.92
C VAL A 42 1.52 3.19 0.09
N VAL A 43 1.13 4.03 1.05
CA VAL A 43 0.11 3.70 2.04
C VAL A 43 -1.16 4.45 1.66
N LEU A 44 -2.25 3.72 1.40
CA LEU A 44 -3.54 4.29 1.00
C LEU A 44 -4.68 3.67 1.81
N SER A 45 -5.74 4.43 2.05
CA SER A 45 -6.98 3.90 2.60
C SER A 45 -7.81 3.20 1.52
N LYS A 46 -8.70 2.28 1.92
CA LYS A 46 -9.65 1.63 1.00
C LYS A 46 -10.48 2.65 0.20
N GLN A 47 -10.87 3.74 0.83
CA GLN A 47 -11.63 4.82 0.19
C GLN A 47 -10.79 5.56 -0.87
N GLU A 48 -9.53 5.87 -0.57
CA GLU A 48 -8.62 6.50 -1.53
C GLU A 48 -8.36 5.58 -2.72
N VAL A 49 -8.16 4.29 -2.48
CA VAL A 49 -8.01 3.29 -3.55
C VAL A 49 -9.25 3.27 -4.45
N GLY A 50 -10.46 3.27 -3.88
CA GLY A 50 -11.70 3.40 -4.66
C GLY A 50 -11.72 4.64 -5.55
N LYS A 51 -11.40 5.81 -4.98
CA LYS A 51 -11.30 7.07 -5.73
C LYS A 51 -10.26 7.01 -6.85
N PHE A 52 -9.11 6.35 -6.64
CA PHE A 52 -8.10 6.20 -7.68
C PHE A 52 -8.51 5.25 -8.79
N VAL A 53 -9.29 4.20 -8.48
CA VAL A 53 -9.90 3.31 -9.47
C VAL A 53 -10.92 4.06 -10.30
N GLU A 54 -11.80 4.83 -9.67
CA GLU A 54 -12.82 5.67 -10.33
C GLU A 54 -12.18 6.72 -11.25
N ASN A 55 -11.10 7.36 -10.80
CA ASN A 55 -10.34 8.34 -11.58
C ASN A 55 -9.48 7.73 -12.71
N GLY A 56 -9.52 6.40 -12.91
CA GLY A 56 -8.78 5.74 -13.99
C GLY A 56 -7.26 5.72 -13.82
N VAL A 57 -6.75 5.91 -12.60
CA VAL A 57 -5.30 5.87 -12.30
C VAL A 57 -4.75 4.44 -12.41
N PHE A 58 -5.60 3.45 -12.18
CA PHE A 58 -5.27 2.03 -12.35
C PHE A 58 -5.66 1.51 -13.73
N LYS A 59 -5.08 0.37 -14.13
CA LYS A 59 -5.39 -0.29 -15.40
C LYS A 59 -6.90 -0.53 -15.51
N LYS A 60 -7.48 -0.24 -16.68
CA LYS A 60 -8.92 -0.43 -16.96
C LYS A 60 -9.35 -1.84 -16.57
N GLY A 61 -10.42 -1.94 -15.76
CA GLY A 61 -10.94 -3.21 -15.23
C GLY A 61 -10.35 -3.66 -13.88
N THR A 62 -9.50 -2.86 -13.25
CA THR A 62 -8.99 -3.15 -11.89
C THR A 62 -10.07 -2.85 -10.85
N ALA A 63 -10.52 -3.86 -10.09
CA ALA A 63 -11.41 -3.64 -8.96
C ALA A 63 -10.61 -3.33 -7.67
N VAL A 64 -11.26 -2.69 -6.69
CA VAL A 64 -10.66 -2.46 -5.36
C VAL A 64 -10.24 -3.78 -4.70
N GLY A 65 -11.01 -4.85 -4.86
CA GLY A 65 -10.68 -6.18 -4.33
C GLY A 65 -9.41 -6.80 -4.94
N ASP A 66 -9.14 -6.53 -6.22
CA ASP A 66 -7.90 -6.98 -6.87
C ASP A 66 -6.68 -6.26 -6.29
N ILE A 67 -6.86 -5.00 -5.89
CA ILE A 67 -5.82 -4.19 -5.26
C ILE A 67 -5.58 -4.65 -3.83
N GLU A 68 -6.65 -4.95 -3.07
CA GLU A 68 -6.55 -5.53 -1.73
C GLU A 68 -5.77 -6.86 -1.75
N THR A 69 -6.05 -7.72 -2.73
CA THR A 69 -5.34 -9.02 -2.88
C THR A 69 -3.85 -8.85 -3.18
N LYS A 70 -3.46 -7.73 -3.80
CA LYS A 70 -2.06 -7.39 -4.14
C LYS A 70 -1.38 -6.53 -3.07
N ALA A 71 -2.08 -6.14 -2.02
CA ALA A 71 -1.50 -5.37 -0.93
C ALA A 71 -0.48 -6.20 -0.17
N LEU A 72 0.65 -5.59 0.17
CA LEU A 72 1.68 -6.22 1.00
C LEU A 72 1.27 -6.28 2.48
N TYR A 73 0.35 -5.41 2.89
CA TYR A 73 -0.17 -5.32 4.24
C TYR A 73 -1.51 -4.59 4.22
N ILE A 74 -2.43 -5.02 5.07
CA ILE A 74 -3.73 -4.37 5.30
C ILE A 74 -3.91 -4.25 6.81
N THR A 75 -4.24 -3.06 7.29
CA THR A 75 -4.62 -2.86 8.70
C THR A 75 -6.03 -3.40 8.91
N MET A 76 -6.24 -4.14 10.00
CA MET A 76 -7.58 -4.61 10.39
C MET A 76 -8.47 -3.46 10.83
#